data_AF-A0A8I0L2X0-F1
#
_entry.id   AF-A0A8I0L2X0-F1
#
_cell.length_a   1.000
_cell.length_b   1.000
_cell.length_c   1.000
_cell.angle_alpha   90.00
_cell.angle_beta   90.00
_cell.angle_gamma   90.00
#
_symmetry.space_group_name_H-M   'P 1'
#
loop_
_entity.id
_entity.type
_entity.pdbx_description
1 polymer ?
#
loop_
_entity_poly.entity_id
_entity_poly.type
_entity_poly.pdbx_seq_one_letter_code
_entity_poly.pdbx_strand_id
1 'polypeptide(L)' 'LKGLPSIKIKDSHIKKRILNGQKFNKNEFDNKIKDQIVFIDDDSEKVLAIYMVHPTKESEIKPKKVFN' A
#
# COMPACT_ATOMS: atom_id res chain seq x y z
N LEU A 1 -4.66 1.60 -13.93
CA LEU A 1 -5.03 1.52 -12.50
C LEU A 1 -6.54 1.41 -12.24
N LYS A 2 -7.43 1.62 -13.23
CA LYS A 2 -8.86 1.33 -13.08
C LYS A 2 -9.05 -0.15 -12.70
N GLY A 3 -9.72 -0.39 -11.57
CA GLY A 3 -10.12 -1.73 -11.13
C GLY A 3 -9.32 -2.35 -9.96
N LEU A 4 -8.18 -1.78 -9.56
CA LEU A 4 -7.49 -2.24 -8.35
C LEU A 4 -8.11 -1.58 -7.11
N PRO A 5 -8.29 -2.31 -5.99
CA PRO A 5 -8.68 -1.69 -4.74
C PRO A 5 -7.61 -0.70 -4.28
N SER A 6 -8.04 0.38 -3.63
CA SER A 6 -7.17 1.45 -3.19
C SER A 6 -7.49 1.89 -1.77
N ILE A 7 -6.47 2.32 -1.04
CA ILE A 7 -6.58 2.90 0.30
C ILE A 7 -5.98 4.30 0.25
N LYS A 8 -6.74 5.27 0.75
CA LYS A 8 -6.24 6.63 0.97
C LYS A 8 -5.47 6.69 2.28
N ILE A 9 -4.28 7.27 2.23
CA ILE A 9 -3.36 7.39 3.35
C ILE A 9 -3.26 8.86 3.71
N LYS A 10 -3.67 9.20 4.94
CA LYS A 10 -3.56 10.54 5.49
C LYS A 10 -2.32 10.74 6.36
N ASP A 11 -1.96 9.71 7.13
CA ASP A 11 -0.83 9.77 8.06
C ASP A 11 0.52 9.93 7.32
N SER A 12 1.22 11.04 7.60
CA SER A 12 2.47 11.40 6.94
C SER A 12 3.63 10.44 7.23
N HIS A 13 3.65 9.82 8.42
CA HIS A 13 4.65 8.81 8.77
C HIS A 13 4.42 7.54 7.95
N ILE A 14 3.17 7.11 7.77
CA ILE A 14 2.83 5.99 6.90
C ILE A 14 3.17 6.30 5.44
N LYS A 15 2.86 7.50 4.93
CA LYS A 15 3.26 7.92 3.57
C LYS A 15 4.77 7.78 3.36
N LYS A 16 5.58 8.27 4.31
CA LYS A 16 7.05 8.17 4.24
C LYS A 16 7.53 6.71 4.24
N ARG A 17 6.93 5.84 5.08
CA ARG A 17 7.24 4.40 5.11
C ARG A 17 6.90 3.72 3.78
N ILE A 18 5.76 4.06 3.17
CA ILE A 18 5.34 3.56 1.84
C ILE A 18 6.33 3.99 0.76
N LEU A 19 6.70 5.28 0.72
CA LEU A 19 7.64 5.82 -0.26
C LEU A 19 9.06 5.25 -0.11
N ASN A 20 9.43 4.83 1.10
CA ASN A 20 10.68 4.10 1.36
C ASN A 20 10.60 2.60 1.03
N GLY A 21 9.46 2.10 0.55
CA GLY A 21 9.27 0.69 0.19
C GLY A 21 9.23 -0.25 1.39
N GLN A 22 8.88 0.23 2.58
CA GLN A 22 8.80 -0.62 3.76
C GLN A 22 7.69 -1.69 3.58
N LYS A 23 7.92 -2.90 4.08
CA LYS A 23 6.87 -3.93 4.19
C LYS A 23 5.95 -3.60 5.37
N PHE A 24 4.71 -4.06 5.30
CA PHE A 24 3.71 -3.86 6.35
C PHE A 24 2.98 -5.15 6.66
N ASN A 25 2.43 -5.24 7.87
CA ASN A 25 1.39 -6.22 8.13
C ASN A 25 0.09 -5.74 7.47
N LYS A 26 -0.64 -6.62 6.77
CA LYS A 26 -1.90 -6.27 6.12
C LYS A 26 -2.94 -5.71 7.09
N ASN A 27 -2.87 -6.16 8.36
CA ASN A 27 -3.78 -5.74 9.41
C ASN A 27 -3.56 -4.28 9.86
N GLU A 28 -2.45 -3.65 9.46
CA GLU A 28 -2.24 -2.20 9.67
C GLU A 28 -3.19 -1.34 8.80
N PHE A 29 -3.80 -1.91 7.75
CA PHE A 29 -4.66 -1.17 6.82
C PHE A 29 -6.05 -1.80 6.69
N ASP A 30 -6.11 -3.04 6.18
CA ASP A 30 -7.34 -3.83 6.05
C ASP A 30 -6.96 -5.30 5.82
N ASN A 31 -7.54 -6.20 6.62
CA ASN A 31 -7.36 -7.64 6.49
C ASN A 31 -7.87 -8.21 5.15
N LYS A 32 -8.65 -7.43 4.39
CA LYS A 32 -9.24 -7.83 3.10
C LYS A 32 -8.32 -7.64 1.89
N ILE A 33 -7.07 -7.20 2.07
CA ILE A 33 -6.10 -7.16 0.96
C ILE A 33 -5.79 -8.59 0.51
N LYS A 34 -6.38 -9.01 -0.61
CA LYS A 34 -6.26 -10.39 -1.14
C LYS A 34 -5.06 -10.60 -2.04
N ASP A 35 -4.72 -9.60 -2.87
CA ASP A 35 -3.66 -9.75 -3.86
C ASP A 35 -2.86 -8.45 -3.98
N GLN A 36 -3.46 -7.39 -4.55
CA GLN A 36 -2.82 -6.09 -4.73
C GLN A 36 -3.65 -4.96 -4.14
N ILE A 37 -2.97 -3.90 -3.70
CA ILE A 37 -3.59 -2.66 -3.22
C ILE A 37 -2.82 -1.45 -3.72
N VAL A 38 -3.54 -0.39 -4.07
CA VAL A 38 -2.96 0.91 -4.41
C VAL A 38 -3.03 1.82 -3.20
N PHE A 39 -1.89 2.36 -2.78
CA PHE A 39 -1.85 3.44 -1.80
C PHE A 39 -1.93 4.79 -2.51
N ILE A 40 -2.87 5.62 -2.07
CA ILE A 40 -3.12 6.96 -2.60
C ILE A 40 -2.91 7.96 -1.47
N ASP A 41 -2.25 9.06 -1.75
CA ASP A 41 -2.16 10.21 -0.85
C ASP A 41 -3.54 10.87 -0.74
N ASP A 42 -4.11 10.90 0.47
CA ASP A 42 -5.43 11.49 0.73
C ASP A 42 -5.47 13.01 0.45
N ASP A 43 -4.33 13.71 0.58
CA ASP A 43 -4.28 15.17 0.42
C ASP A 43 -4.15 15.59 -1.05
N SER A 44 -3.40 14.82 -1.84
CA SER A 44 -3.05 15.19 -3.23
C SER A 44 -3.70 14.31 -4.30
N GLU A 45 -4.40 13.24 -3.90
CA GLU A 45 -4.95 12.18 -4.77
C GLU A 45 -3.89 11.48 -5.64
N LYS A 46 -2.60 11.69 -5.34
CA LYS A 46 -1.50 11.05 -6.06
C LYS A 46 -1.33 9.61 -5.61
N VAL A 47 -1.01 8.74 -6.55
CA VAL A 47 -0.64 7.35 -6.25
C VAL A 47 0.75 7.35 -5.62
N LEU A 48 0.87 6.75 -4.42
CA LEU A 48 2.13 6.58 -3.70
C LEU A 48 2.82 5.28 -4.10
N ALA A 49 2.08 4.17 -4.12
CA ALA A 49 2.63 2.85 -4.41
C ALA A 49 1.55 1.83 -4.79
N ILE A 50 1.98 0.74 -5.42
CA ILE A 50 1.23 -0.50 -5.53
C ILE A 50 1.94 -1.53 -4.66
N TYR A 51 1.19 -2.17 -3.77
CA TYR A 51 1.64 -3.25 -2.92
C TYR A 51 0.98 -4.56 -3.31
N MET A 52 1.61 -5.68 -2.95
CA MET A 52 1.03 -7.01 -3.09
C MET A 52 1.28 -7.87 -1.85
N VAL A 53 0.41 -8.86 -1.63
CA VAL A 53 0.61 -9.86 -0.56
C VAL A 53 1.95 -10.57 -0.76
N HIS A 54 2.69 -10.77 0.32
CA HIS A 54 3.97 -11.46 0.26
C HIS A 54 3.73 -12.94 -0.06
N PRO A 55 4.43 -13.53 -1.06
CA PRO A 55 4.11 -14.86 -1.57
C PRO A 55 4.28 -16.00 -0.55
N THR A 56 5.13 -15.79 0.45
CA THR A 56 5.40 -16.77 1.52
C THR A 56 4.93 -16.32 2.90
N LYS A 57 4.32 -15.13 3.02
CA LYS A 57 3.90 -14.55 4.30
C LYS A 57 2.58 -13.80 4.11
N GLU A 58 1.47 -14.53 4.13
CA GLU A 58 0.14 -13.98 3.79
C GLU A 58 -0.35 -12.83 4.70
N SER A 59 0.30 -12.61 5.85
CA SER A 59 0.04 -11.49 6.74
C SER A 59 0.84 -10.23 6.37
N GLU A 60 1.85 -10.34 5.52
CA GLU A 60 2.68 -9.21 5.07
C GLU A 60 2.27 -8.76 3.66
N ILE A 61 2.33 -7.45 3.43
CA ILE A 61 2.32 -6.85 2.10
C ILE A 61 3.68 -6.22 1.81
N LYS A 62 4.13 -6.32 0.56
CA LYS A 62 5.40 -5.78 0.08
C LYS A 62 5.19 -4.85 -1.12
N PRO A 63 6.07 -3.84 -1.32
CA PRO A 63 5.96 -2.98 -2.49
C PRO A 63 6.15 -3.80 -3.77
N LYS A 64 5.27 -3.57 -4.73
CA LYS A 64 5.42 -4.00 -6.12
C LYS A 64 5.99 -2.86 -6.97
N LYS A 65 5.55 -1.62 -6.71
CA LYS A 65 6.06 -0.40 -7.35
C LYS A 65 5.82 0.80 -6.42
N VAL A 66 6.83 1.63 -6.24
CA VAL A 66 6.71 2.93 -5.57
C VAL A 66 6.77 4.03 -6.64
N PHE A 67 5.96 5.07 -6.48
CA PHE A 67 5.93 6.23 -7.37
C PHE A 67 6.47 7.41 -6.56
N ASN A 68 7.70 7.81 -6.85
CA ASN A 68 8.30 9.04 -6.32
C ASN A 68 7.89 10.25 -7.16
#